data_AF-Q9XMR5-F1
#
_entry.id   AF-Q9XMR5-F1
#
_cell.length_a   1.000
_cell.length_b   1.000
_cell.length_c   1.000
_cell.angle_alpha   90.00
_cell.angle_beta   90.00
_cell.angle_gamma   90.00
#
_symmetry.space_group_name_H-M   'P 1'
#
loop_
_entity.id
_entity.type
_entity.pdbx_description
1 polymer ?
#
loop_
_entity_poly.entity_id
_entity_poly.type
_entity_poly.pdbx_seq_one_letter_code
_entity_poly.pdbx_strand_id
1 'polypeptide(L)'
;MINKKLNLFLIENKKIINNSVLNKNNNKNNFNIIKYFNLKNYKEIKALLNLFKCISLLNKLNKSIFIYNDNFITIINKNNFYKNLLTYKYVNIELMSMLKIYIYMNTSIFINASSSFIKFKSEYETYSDIFFDCYHHPFKRKKANSLVYKMYFLVLYFLI
;
A
#
# COMPACT_ATOMS: atom_id res chain seq x y z
N MET A 1 -21.86 31.53 -3.84
CA MET A 1 -23.30 31.15 -3.71
C MET A 1 -23.65 29.84 -4.42
N ILE A 2 -23.10 29.58 -5.61
CA ILE A 2 -23.43 28.41 -6.45
C ILE A 2 -23.26 27.07 -5.73
N ASN A 3 -22.12 26.81 -5.07
CA ASN A 3 -21.89 25.55 -4.37
C ASN A 3 -22.93 25.26 -3.28
N LYS A 4 -23.41 26.29 -2.57
CA LYS A 4 -24.45 26.13 -1.54
C LYS A 4 -25.79 25.71 -2.17
N LYS A 5 -26.21 26.40 -3.25
CA LYS A 5 -27.45 26.08 -3.96
C LYS A 5 -27.40 24.70 -4.63
N LEU A 6 -26.26 24.35 -5.22
CA LEU A 6 -26.04 23.03 -5.84
C LEU A 6 -26.10 21.90 -4.80
N ASN A 7 -25.48 22.08 -3.63
CA ASN A 7 -25.51 21.08 -2.56
C ASN A 7 -26.92 20.89 -1.99
N LEU A 8 -27.68 21.98 -1.80
CA LEU A 8 -29.09 21.92 -1.38
C LEU A 8 -29.93 21.15 -2.41
N PHE A 9 -29.78 21.47 -3.69
CA PHE A 9 -30.46 20.77 -4.78
C PHE A 9 -30.15 19.27 -4.79
N LEU A 10 -28.91 18.86 -4.49
CA LEU A 10 -28.54 17.44 -4.41
C LEU A 10 -29.20 16.75 -3.22
N ILE A 11 -29.24 17.37 -2.04
CA ILE A 11 -29.85 16.78 -0.84
C ILE A 11 -31.37 16.66 -1.00
N GLU A 12 -32.01 17.65 -1.60
CA GLU A 12 -33.45 17.66 -1.88
C GLU A 12 -33.83 16.57 -2.90
N ASN A 13 -33.06 16.42 -3.98
CA ASN A 13 -33.44 15.59 -5.12
C ASN A 13 -32.76 14.22 -5.19
N LYS A 14 -31.75 13.93 -4.36
CA LYS A 14 -31.09 12.61 -4.31
C LYS A 14 -31.10 12.03 -2.90
N LYS A 15 -31.84 10.94 -2.70
CA LYS A 15 -31.83 10.16 -1.47
C LYS A 15 -31.00 8.88 -1.64
N ILE A 16 -29.74 8.91 -1.22
CA ILE A 16 -28.86 7.73 -1.24
C ILE A 16 -29.11 6.93 0.05
N ILE A 17 -29.84 5.81 -0.07
CA ILE A 17 -30.11 4.89 1.05
C ILE A 17 -29.01 3.82 1.06
N ASN A 18 -28.09 3.90 2.04
CA ASN A 18 -26.89 3.05 2.10
C ASN A 18 -27.09 1.68 2.77
N ASN A 19 -28.33 1.28 3.08
CA ASN A 19 -28.61 0.07 3.87
C ASN A 19 -28.06 -1.22 3.25
N SER A 20 -27.88 -1.28 1.92
CA SER A 20 -27.32 -2.45 1.21
C SER A 20 -25.81 -2.38 0.94
N VAL A 21 -25.15 -1.26 1.26
CA VAL A 21 -23.71 -1.05 1.02
C VAL A 21 -22.84 -1.84 2.03
N LEU A 22 -23.39 -2.16 3.20
CA LEU A 22 -22.71 -2.97 4.23
C LEU A 22 -22.39 -4.40 3.76
N ASN A 23 -23.19 -4.98 2.85
CA ASN A 23 -23.08 -6.41 2.49
C ASN A 23 -22.56 -6.68 1.08
N LYS A 24 -22.20 -5.66 0.30
CA LYS A 24 -21.66 -5.85 -1.06
C LYS A 24 -20.27 -5.24 -1.16
N ASN A 25 -19.28 -6.08 -1.47
CA ASN A 25 -17.95 -5.66 -1.95
C ASN A 25 -18.12 -4.89 -3.26
N ASN A 26 -18.43 -3.59 -3.15
CA ASN A 26 -18.67 -2.73 -4.29
C ASN A 26 -17.33 -2.26 -4.87
N ASN A 27 -16.88 -2.92 -5.92
CA ASN A 27 -15.71 -2.50 -6.72
C ASN A 27 -15.93 -1.19 -7.51
N LYS A 28 -17.09 -0.53 -7.37
CA LYS A 28 -17.48 0.66 -8.16
C LYS A 28 -16.54 1.86 -7.97
N ASN A 29 -15.80 1.92 -6.87
CA ASN A 29 -14.83 2.99 -6.62
C ASN A 29 -13.45 2.73 -7.27
N ASN A 30 -13.23 1.54 -7.85
CA ASN A 30 -11.94 1.15 -8.41
C ASN A 30 -11.94 1.40 -9.92
N PHE A 31 -11.42 2.54 -10.35
CA PHE A 31 -11.20 2.85 -11.77
C PHE A 31 -9.74 2.58 -12.16
N ASN A 32 -9.51 1.93 -13.29
CA ASN A 32 -8.16 1.78 -13.82
C ASN A 32 -7.64 3.14 -14.34
N ILE A 33 -6.50 3.59 -13.80
CA ILE A 33 -5.87 4.86 -14.19
C ILE A 33 -4.77 4.65 -15.25
N ILE A 34 -4.27 3.42 -15.42
CA ILE A 34 -3.14 3.12 -16.31
C ILE A 34 -3.63 2.64 -17.67
N LYS A 35 -3.15 3.27 -18.75
CA LYS A 35 -3.38 2.82 -20.13
C LYS A 35 -2.81 1.40 -20.32
N TYR A 36 -3.65 0.46 -20.75
CA TYR A 36 -3.24 -0.91 -21.01
C TYR A 36 -3.75 -1.39 -22.36
N PHE A 37 -2.86 -2.01 -23.10
CA PHE A 37 -3.17 -2.78 -24.30
C PHE A 37 -2.39 -4.09 -24.23
N ASN A 38 -3.01 -5.21 -24.58
CA ASN A 38 -2.48 -6.55 -24.30
C ASN A 38 -1.37 -6.96 -25.28
N LEU A 39 -0.18 -6.35 -25.15
CA LEU A 39 1.02 -6.67 -25.94
C LEU A 39 2.09 -7.32 -25.04
N LYS A 40 3.03 -8.06 -25.66
CA LYS A 40 4.11 -8.78 -24.94
C LYS A 40 4.92 -7.89 -23.98
N ASN A 41 5.07 -6.60 -24.28
CA ASN A 41 5.84 -5.64 -23.49
C ASN A 41 5.08 -5.08 -22.28
N TYR A 42 3.76 -5.32 -22.16
CA TYR A 42 2.89 -4.76 -21.12
C TYR A 42 2.69 -5.68 -19.91
N LYS A 43 3.44 -6.78 -19.81
CA LYS A 43 3.33 -7.74 -18.69
C LYS A 43 3.54 -7.09 -17.32
N GLU A 44 4.47 -6.13 -17.22
CA GLU A 44 4.68 -5.35 -16.00
C GLU A 44 3.47 -4.50 -15.64
N ILE A 45 2.90 -3.80 -16.62
CA ILE A 45 1.73 -2.94 -16.41
C ILE A 45 0.53 -3.77 -15.97
N LYS A 46 0.38 -4.99 -16.48
CA LYS A 46 -0.66 -5.93 -16.01
C LYS A 46 -0.51 -6.22 -14.51
N ALA A 47 0.71 -6.46 -14.04
CA ALA A 47 0.97 -6.68 -12.61
C ALA A 47 0.67 -5.42 -11.77
N LEU A 48 1.06 -4.24 -12.24
CA LEU A 48 0.77 -2.97 -11.56
C LEU A 48 -0.73 -2.65 -11.50
N LEU A 49 -1.48 -2.96 -12.56
CA LEU A 49 -2.93 -2.82 -12.57
C LEU A 49 -3.61 -3.78 -11.59
N ASN A 50 -3.10 -5.01 -11.47
CA ASN A 50 -3.60 -5.95 -10.48
C ASN A 50 -3.27 -5.47 -9.06
N LEU A 51 -2.05 -4.99 -8.84
CA LEU A 51 -1.63 -4.41 -7.58
C LEU A 51 -2.54 -3.24 -7.19
N PHE A 52 -2.82 -2.32 -8.12
CA PHE A 52 -3.77 -1.22 -7.94
C PHE A 52 -5.13 -1.71 -7.45
N LYS A 53 -5.71 -2.72 -8.12
CA LYS A 53 -7.02 -3.28 -7.75
C LYS A 53 -7.01 -3.95 -6.38
N CYS A 54 -5.92 -4.61 -6.01
CA CYS A 54 -5.79 -5.25 -4.70
C CYS A 54 -5.67 -4.20 -3.59
N ILE A 55 -4.79 -3.21 -3.74
CA ILE A 55 -4.57 -2.21 -2.69
C ILE A 55 -5.78 -1.29 -2.55
N SER A 56 -6.49 -0.97 -3.64
CA SER A 56 -7.68 -0.13 -3.56
C SER A 56 -8.78 -0.72 -2.68
N LEU A 57 -8.81 -2.05 -2.52
CA LEU A 57 -9.71 -2.73 -1.57
C LEU A 57 -9.28 -2.53 -0.11
N LEU A 58 -7.99 -2.26 0.13
CA LEU A 58 -7.39 -2.07 1.45
C LEU A 58 -7.42 -0.59 1.92
N ASN A 59 -7.85 0.37 1.08
CA ASN A 59 -7.86 1.81 1.39
C ASN A 59 -8.54 2.18 2.71
N LYS A 60 -9.53 1.39 3.15
CA LYS A 60 -10.29 1.65 4.38
C LYS A 60 -9.63 1.09 5.64
N LEU A 61 -8.51 0.38 5.51
CA LEU A 61 -7.82 -0.20 6.66
C LEU A 61 -7.01 0.87 7.39
N ASN A 62 -7.34 1.08 8.66
CA ASN A 62 -6.55 1.91 9.58
C ASN A 62 -5.51 1.03 10.29
N LYS A 63 -4.53 0.53 9.53
CA LYS A 63 -3.43 -0.28 10.05
C LYS A 63 -2.09 0.40 9.80
N SER A 64 -1.16 0.21 10.73
CA SER A 64 0.19 0.76 10.64
C SER A 64 1.01 0.05 9.56
N ILE A 65 1.82 0.82 8.86
CA ILE A 65 2.67 0.35 7.74
C ILE A 65 4.13 0.47 8.16
N PHE A 66 4.90 -0.58 7.96
CA PHE A 66 6.33 -0.63 8.22
C PHE A 66 7.10 -0.74 6.92
N ILE A 67 8.15 0.07 6.76
CA ILE A 67 8.89 0.17 5.51
C ILE A 67 10.39 0.13 5.79
N TYR A 68 11.04 -0.80 5.14
CA TYR A 68 12.49 -0.93 5.12
C TYR A 68 13.10 -0.17 3.94
N ASN A 69 13.96 0.81 4.22
CA ASN A 69 14.84 1.42 3.21
C ASN A 69 16.29 1.11 3.58
N ASP A 70 17.25 1.36 2.68
CA ASP A 70 18.64 0.89 2.85
C ASP A 70 19.25 1.24 4.22
N ASN A 71 19.15 2.51 4.65
CA ASN A 71 19.74 3.01 5.91
C ASN A 71 18.73 3.67 6.86
N PHE A 72 17.44 3.55 6.56
CA PHE A 72 16.40 4.14 7.39
C PHE A 72 15.11 3.34 7.32
N ILE A 73 14.33 3.46 8.38
CA ILE A 73 13.04 2.82 8.52
C ILE A 73 12.01 3.91 8.62
N THR A 74 10.92 3.76 7.87
CA THR A 74 9.77 4.66 7.94
C THR A 74 8.55 3.88 8.39
N ILE A 75 7.86 4.40 9.39
CA ILE A 75 6.66 3.81 9.96
C ILE A 75 5.54 4.82 9.81
N ILE A 76 4.46 4.39 9.18
CA ILE A 76 3.22 5.16 9.11
C ILE A 76 2.31 4.58 10.19
N ASN A 77 2.33 5.17 11.37
CA ASN A 77 1.48 4.75 12.48
C ASN A 77 0.08 5.32 12.26
N LYS A 78 -0.90 4.45 12.01
CA LYS A 78 -2.29 4.83 11.76
C LYS A 78 -3.17 4.22 12.83
N ASN A 79 -3.96 5.07 13.47
CA ASN A 79 -5.08 4.68 14.32
C ASN A 79 -6.33 5.42 13.85
N ASN A 80 -7.49 5.11 14.46
CA ASN A 80 -8.74 5.80 14.13
C ASN A 80 -8.69 7.33 14.43
N PHE A 81 -7.78 7.76 15.29
CA PHE A 81 -7.68 9.16 15.76
C PHE A 81 -6.61 9.98 15.05
N TYR A 82 -5.49 9.36 14.68
CA TYR A 82 -4.34 10.08 14.15
C TYR A 82 -3.57 9.22 13.15
N LYS A 83 -2.72 9.92 12.39
CA LYS A 83 -1.78 9.34 11.46
C LYS A 83 -0.45 10.08 11.55
N ASN A 84 0.58 9.38 12.00
CA ASN A 84 1.91 9.95 12.20
C ASN A 84 2.95 9.22 11.36
N LEU A 85 3.87 9.98 10.78
CA LEU A 85 5.05 9.45 10.11
C LEU A 85 6.23 9.48 11.09
N LEU A 86 6.87 8.33 11.29
CA LEU A 86 8.06 8.19 12.13
C LEU A 86 9.22 7.68 11.27
N THR A 87 10.38 8.31 11.36
CA THR A 87 11.57 7.95 10.58
C THR A 87 12.76 7.73 11.49
N TYR A 88 13.43 6.59 11.36
CA TYR A 88 14.58 6.22 12.17
C TYR A 88 15.76 5.87 11.28
N LYS A 89 16.95 6.39 11.61
CA LYS A 89 18.19 6.01 10.93
C LYS A 89 18.74 4.73 11.57
N TYR A 90 19.15 3.79 10.73
CA TYR A 90 19.78 2.54 11.16
C TYR A 90 20.99 2.28 10.29
N VAL A 91 22.10 1.91 10.92
CA VAL A 91 23.26 1.37 10.20
C VAL A 91 22.93 -0.02 9.66
N ASN A 92 22.29 -0.86 10.49
CA ASN A 92 21.85 -2.20 10.14
C ASN A 92 20.34 -2.33 10.35
N ILE A 93 19.58 -2.45 9.27
CA ILE A 93 18.12 -2.63 9.31
C ILE A 93 17.69 -4.07 9.62
N GLU A 94 18.61 -5.05 9.50
CA GLU A 94 18.35 -6.48 9.74
C GLU A 94 18.30 -6.88 11.22
N LEU A 95 18.34 -5.91 12.14
CA LEU A 95 18.38 -6.19 13.57
C LEU A 95 17.07 -6.80 14.07
N MET A 96 17.17 -7.85 14.89
CA MET A 96 16.03 -8.50 15.54
C MET A 96 15.20 -7.54 16.42
N SER A 97 15.79 -6.42 16.85
CA SER A 97 15.10 -5.38 17.62
C SER A 97 13.89 -4.79 16.88
N MET A 98 13.80 -4.92 15.55
CA MET A 98 12.65 -4.43 14.79
C MET A 98 11.32 -5.07 15.22
N LEU A 99 11.34 -6.33 15.65
CA LEU A 99 10.14 -7.01 16.14
C LEU A 99 9.48 -6.30 17.33
N LYS A 100 10.26 -5.64 18.19
CA LYS A 100 9.71 -4.85 19.30
C LYS A 100 8.88 -3.67 18.79
N ILE A 101 9.36 -3.02 17.74
CA ILE A 101 8.68 -1.90 17.11
C ILE A 101 7.40 -2.37 16.42
N TYR A 102 7.41 -3.58 15.85
CA TYR A 102 6.24 -4.16 15.19
C TYR A 102 5.08 -4.36 16.15
N ILE A 103 5.39 -4.98 17.29
CA ILE A 103 4.43 -5.26 18.34
C ILE A 103 3.89 -3.93 18.90
N TYR A 104 4.78 -2.97 19.19
CA TYR A 104 4.38 -1.68 19.75
C TYR A 104 3.48 -0.86 18.81
N MET A 105 3.76 -0.87 17.51
CA MET A 105 3.03 -0.06 16.52
C MET A 105 1.84 -0.79 15.87
N ASN A 106 1.62 -2.07 16.20
CA ASN A 106 0.58 -2.93 15.60
C ASN A 106 0.61 -2.90 14.06
N THR A 107 1.81 -3.11 13.50
CA THR A 107 2.05 -3.09 12.05
C THR A 107 1.58 -4.38 11.41
N SER A 108 0.82 -4.27 10.32
CA SER A 108 0.31 -5.44 9.58
C SER A 108 0.67 -5.44 8.08
N ILE A 109 1.34 -4.38 7.62
CA ILE A 109 1.73 -4.22 6.22
C ILE A 109 3.21 -3.84 6.19
N PHE A 110 4.00 -4.68 5.53
CA PHE A 110 5.45 -4.55 5.44
C PHE A 110 5.87 -4.36 3.99
N ILE A 111 6.71 -3.36 3.75
CA ILE A 111 7.24 -3.04 2.43
C ILE A 111 8.76 -3.08 2.48
N ASN A 112 9.37 -3.89 1.61
CA ASN A 112 10.80 -3.88 1.43
C ASN A 112 11.19 -2.97 0.26
N ALA A 113 11.79 -1.83 0.57
CA ALA A 113 12.43 -0.94 -0.40
C ALA A 113 13.96 -1.06 -0.41
N SER A 114 14.56 -1.75 0.57
CA SER A 114 16.00 -1.93 0.69
C SER A 114 16.52 -3.00 -0.27
N SER A 115 17.54 -2.65 -1.04
CA SER A 115 18.18 -3.58 -1.99
C SER A 115 19.12 -4.58 -1.31
N SER A 116 19.60 -4.25 -0.11
CA SER A 116 20.50 -5.09 0.68
C SER A 116 19.74 -6.12 1.52
N PHE A 117 18.49 -5.84 1.91
CA PHE A 117 17.72 -6.72 2.80
C PHE A 117 17.03 -7.87 2.05
N ILE A 118 17.84 -8.83 1.58
CA ILE A 118 17.38 -9.98 0.80
C ILE A 118 16.74 -11.05 1.70
N LYS A 119 17.11 -11.13 2.99
CA LYS A 119 16.52 -12.09 3.93
C LYS A 119 15.03 -11.84 4.21
N PHE A 120 14.51 -10.67 3.83
CA PHE A 120 13.14 -10.25 4.07
C PHE A 120 12.11 -11.31 3.66
N LYS A 121 12.15 -11.78 2.41
CA LYS A 121 11.12 -12.72 1.93
C LYS A 121 11.21 -14.06 2.67
N SER A 122 12.40 -14.63 2.79
CA SER A 122 12.61 -15.95 3.42
C SER A 122 12.19 -15.99 4.89
N GLU A 123 12.33 -14.88 5.59
CA GLU A 123 11.96 -14.78 7.01
C GLU A 123 10.48 -14.47 7.15
N TYR A 124 10.03 -13.39 6.51
CA TYR A 124 8.73 -12.82 6.79
C TYR A 124 7.54 -13.50 6.11
N GLU A 125 7.76 -14.22 5.00
CA GLU A 125 6.69 -14.95 4.29
C GLU A 125 6.04 -16.03 5.17
N THR A 126 6.68 -16.42 6.27
CA THR A 126 6.13 -17.37 7.24
C THR A 126 5.03 -16.77 8.14
N TYR A 127 4.97 -15.45 8.28
CA TYR A 127 3.95 -14.76 9.07
C TYR A 127 2.67 -14.49 8.28
N SER A 128 1.55 -14.27 8.98
CA SER A 128 0.23 -14.01 8.38
C SER A 128 0.03 -12.59 7.87
N ASP A 129 1.00 -11.69 8.07
CA ASP A 129 0.90 -10.29 7.67
C ASP A 129 1.10 -10.10 6.15
N ILE A 130 0.89 -8.87 5.68
CA ILE A 130 1.01 -8.53 4.25
C ILE A 130 2.43 -8.08 3.95
N PHE A 131 3.08 -8.73 2.98
CA PHE A 131 4.45 -8.44 2.57
C PHE A 131 4.53 -8.03 1.10
N PHE A 132 5.28 -6.96 0.83
CA PHE A 132 5.55 -6.46 -0.51
C PHE A 132 7.05 -6.53 -0.81
N ASP A 133 7.42 -7.42 -1.76
CA ASP A 133 8.78 -7.59 -2.23
C ASP A 133 8.83 -7.87 -3.75
N CYS A 134 9.90 -7.43 -4.40
CA CYS A 134 10.19 -7.69 -5.81
C CYS A 134 11.66 -8.12 -6.05
N TYR A 135 12.50 -8.19 -5.01
CA TYR A 135 13.94 -8.44 -5.16
C TYR A 135 14.31 -9.89 -5.46
N HIS A 136 13.47 -10.87 -5.08
CA HIS A 136 13.68 -12.29 -5.35
C HIS A 136 13.28 -12.72 -6.76
N HIS A 137 12.64 -11.83 -7.53
CA HIS A 137 12.29 -12.16 -8.91
C HIS A 137 13.58 -12.26 -9.77
N PRO A 138 13.70 -13.23 -10.69
CA PRO A 138 14.90 -13.46 -11.51
C PRO A 138 15.19 -12.38 -12.59
N PHE A 139 14.81 -11.12 -12.35
CA PHE A 139 15.17 -10.00 -13.23
C PHE A 139 16.52 -9.39 -12.86
N LYS A 140 17.11 -8.64 -13.81
CA LYS A 140 18.30 -7.81 -13.54
C LYS A 140 18.02 -6.81 -12.41
N ARG A 141 19.00 -6.56 -11.54
CA ARG A 141 18.87 -5.68 -10.36
C ARG A 141 18.35 -4.27 -10.69
N LYS A 142 18.82 -3.65 -11.79
CA LYS A 142 18.30 -2.34 -12.25
C LYS A 142 16.77 -2.33 -12.42
N LYS A 143 16.22 -3.42 -12.97
CA LYS A 143 14.78 -3.59 -13.19
C LYS A 143 14.04 -3.86 -11.89
N ALA A 144 14.61 -4.72 -11.02
CA ALA A 144 14.05 -4.98 -9.69
C ALA A 144 13.91 -3.68 -8.87
N ASN A 145 14.97 -2.86 -8.82
CA ASN A 145 14.93 -1.57 -8.11
C ASN A 145 13.81 -0.66 -8.65
N SER A 146 13.68 -0.56 -9.98
CA SER A 146 12.60 0.23 -10.60
C SER A 146 11.20 -0.30 -10.22
N LEU A 147 11.00 -1.61 -10.19
CA LEU A 147 9.73 -2.22 -9.80
C LEU A 147 9.40 -1.98 -8.32
N VAL A 148 10.40 -2.05 -7.45
CA VAL A 148 10.25 -1.76 -6.02
C VAL A 148 9.76 -0.33 -5.81
N TYR A 149 10.32 0.67 -6.50
CA TYR A 149 9.81 2.03 -6.43
C TYR A 149 8.38 2.16 -6.95
N LYS A 150 8.05 1.53 -8.10
CA LYS A 150 6.67 1.54 -8.63
C LYS A 150 5.68 0.92 -7.65
N MET A 151 6.05 -0.20 -7.02
CA MET A 151 5.27 -0.88 -5.99
C MET A 151 5.09 0.03 -4.78
N TYR A 152 6.18 0.59 -4.25
CA TYR A 152 6.18 1.50 -3.11
C TYR A 152 5.23 2.69 -3.30
N PHE A 153 5.32 3.38 -4.45
CA PHE A 153 4.44 4.52 -4.73
C PHE A 153 2.97 4.13 -4.81
N LEU A 154 2.64 3.02 -5.49
CA LEU A 154 1.25 2.56 -5.60
C LEU A 154 0.67 2.14 -4.24
N VAL A 155 1.45 1.42 -3.44
CA VAL A 155 1.04 0.99 -2.10
C VAL A 155 0.79 2.20 -1.20
N LEU A 156 1.73 3.14 -1.15
CA LEU A 156 1.58 4.31 -0.30
C LEU A 156 0.49 5.27 -0.75
N TYR A 157 0.30 5.49 -2.05
CA TYR A 157 -0.76 6.35 -2.56
C TYR A 157 -2.16 5.97 -2.03
N PHE A 158 -2.37 4.67 -1.80
CA PHE A 158 -3.64 4.13 -1.38
C PHE A 158 -3.78 3.90 0.13
N LEU A 159 -2.69 3.51 0.78
CA LEU A 159 -2.71 3.20 2.21
C LEU A 159 -2.44 4.42 3.10
N ILE A 160 -1.99 5.55 2.54
CA ILE A 160 -1.87 6.84 3.26
C ILE A 160 -3.24 7.50 3.27
#